data_AF-A0A9R1WW51-F1
#
_entry.id   AF-A0A9R1WW51-F1
#
_cell.length_a   1.000
_cell.length_b   1.000
_cell.length_c   1.000
_cell.angle_alpha   90.00
_cell.angle_beta   90.00
_cell.angle_gamma   90.00
#
_symmetry.space_group_name_H-M   'P 1'
#
loop_
_entity.id
_entity.type
_entity.pdbx_description
1 polymer ?
#
loop_
_entity_poly.entity_id
_entity_poly.type
_entity_poly.pdbx_seq_one_letter_code
_entity_poly.pdbx_strand_id
1 'polypeptide(L)'
;MDFRSGFEIKGSFGDHSHKKLSVPLNYLPEIRFGLILVNNVFNESIPRSLCRYTYLALLDLSRNRLSGKIPKCLENLKGLGAMLLDKI
;
A
#
# COMPACT_ATOMS: atom_id res chain seq x y z
N MET A 1 6.38 -20.56 -10.45
CA MET A 1 6.00 -21.30 -9.23
C MET A 1 7.04 -20.92 -8.19
N ASP A 2 6.86 -19.90 -7.36
CA ASP A 2 5.95 -19.82 -6.22
C ASP A 2 5.40 -18.38 -6.10
N PHE A 3 4.07 -18.26 -6.15
CA PHE A 3 3.31 -17.03 -5.99
C PHE A 3 2.83 -16.98 -4.53
N ARG A 4 3.62 -16.39 -3.63
CA ARG A 4 3.12 -16.09 -2.30
C ARG A 4 2.18 -14.90 -2.37
N SER A 5 0.90 -15.22 -2.31
CA SER A 5 -0.25 -14.35 -2.14
C SER A 5 -0.24 -13.64 -0.78
N GLY A 6 0.63 -12.65 -0.65
CA GLY A 6 0.60 -11.65 0.42
C GLY A 6 0.62 -10.26 -0.18
N PHE A 7 0.19 -9.24 0.57
CA PHE A 7 0.48 -7.84 0.25
C PHE A 7 1.99 -7.61 0.32
N GLU A 8 2.71 -8.05 -0.72
CA GLU A 8 4.07 -7.65 -1.00
C GLU A 8 4.00 -6.25 -1.59
N ILE A 9 4.50 -5.26 -0.85
CA ILE A 9 4.75 -3.95 -1.44
C ILE A 9 5.79 -4.15 -2.52
N LYS A 10 5.36 -4.18 -3.79
CA LYS A 10 6.22 -3.91 -4.95
C LYS A 10 6.44 -2.40 -4.99
N GLY A 11 7.26 -1.92 -4.07
CA GLY A 11 7.53 -0.50 -3.89
C GLY A 11 8.77 -0.13 -4.66
N SER A 12 8.62 0.79 -5.61
CA SER A 12 9.73 1.64 -5.99
C SER A 12 9.84 2.77 -4.96
N PHE A 13 10.96 2.80 -4.24
CA PHE A 13 11.38 4.00 -3.51
C PHE A 13 12.04 4.94 -4.54
N GLY A 14 11.24 5.73 -5.25
CA GLY A 14 11.73 6.86 -6.06
C GLY A 14 12.50 6.54 -7.35
N ASP A 15 12.34 5.36 -7.97
CA ASP A 15 12.96 5.03 -9.26
C ASP A 15 11.96 4.37 -10.22
N HIS A 16 11.78 4.91 -11.43
CA HIS A 16 10.89 4.38 -12.48
C HIS A 16 11.25 2.95 -12.98
N SER A 17 12.15 2.23 -12.32
CA SER A 17 12.51 0.86 -12.66
C SER A 17 11.57 -0.16 -11.98
N HIS A 18 11.02 -1.08 -12.78
CA HIS A 18 10.21 -2.23 -12.37
C HIS A 18 11.02 -3.24 -11.52
N LYS A 19 11.57 -2.82 -10.37
CA LYS A 19 12.29 -3.68 -9.45
C LYS A 19 11.34 -4.18 -8.37
N LYS A 20 11.11 -5.50 -8.38
CA LYS A 20 10.42 -6.23 -7.32
C LYS A 20 11.26 -6.14 -6.04
N LEU A 21 11.03 -5.13 -5.21
CA LEU A 21 11.55 -5.09 -3.86
C LEU A 21 10.49 -5.65 -2.91
N SER A 22 10.47 -6.97 -2.70
CA SER A 22 9.54 -7.60 -1.75
C SER A 22 10.01 -7.34 -0.32
N VAL A 23 9.71 -6.16 0.23
CA VAL A 23 9.87 -5.88 1.66
C VAL A 23 8.54 -6.04 2.38
N PRO A 24 8.45 -6.88 3.43
CA PRO A 24 7.24 -6.97 4.22
C PRO A 24 6.99 -5.66 4.97
N LEU A 25 5.73 -5.19 4.98
CA LEU A 25 5.31 -3.93 5.59
C LEU A 25 5.89 -3.69 7.00
N ASN A 26 5.97 -4.75 7.82
CA ASN A 26 6.48 -4.69 9.20
C ASN A 26 7.97 -4.31 9.34
N TYR A 27 8.74 -4.28 8.25
CA TYR A 27 10.15 -3.83 8.25
C TYR A 27 10.33 -2.35 7.94
N LEU A 28 9.26 -1.60 7.67
CA LEU A 28 9.34 -0.15 7.40
C LEU A 28 8.98 0.61 8.68
N PRO A 29 9.96 0.99 9.52
CA PRO A 29 9.69 1.86 10.65
C PRO A 29 9.28 3.25 10.12
N GLU A 30 8.09 3.68 10.51
CA GLU A 30 7.53 5.03 10.34
C GLU A 30 7.61 5.65 8.92
N ILE A 31 6.78 5.17 8.01
CA ILE A 31 6.51 5.90 6.76
C ILE A 31 5.77 7.21 7.10
N ARG A 32 6.48 8.34 6.98
CA ARG A 32 5.93 9.69 7.24
C ARG A 32 5.51 10.45 5.98
N PHE A 33 6.01 10.04 4.82
CA PHE A 33 5.78 10.77 3.56
C PHE A 33 4.64 10.15 2.75
N GLY A 34 4.86 9.05 2.05
CA GLY A 34 3.80 8.42 1.28
C GLY A 34 4.12 7.00 0.87
N LEU A 35 3.06 6.20 0.72
CA LEU A 35 3.11 4.87 0.15
C LEU A 35 2.47 4.93 -1.23
N ILE A 36 3.30 4.90 -2.27
CA ILE A 36 2.88 4.99 -3.66
C ILE A 36 3.07 3.62 -4.30
N LEU A 37 1.96 2.97 -4.62
CA LEU A 37 1.90 1.64 -5.23
C LEU A 37 1.00 1.61 -6.46
N VAL A 38 0.90 2.75 -7.13
CA VAL A 38 0.16 2.89 -8.38
C VAL A 38 0.62 1.89 -9.44
N ASN A 39 -0.31 1.41 -10.26
CA ASN A 39 -0.03 0.59 -11.44
C ASN A 39 0.66 -0.74 -11.12
N ASN A 40 0.14 -1.43 -10.11
CA ASN A 40 0.57 -2.77 -9.73
C ASN A 40 -0.52 -3.81 -10.02
N VAL A 41 -0.20 -5.09 -9.79
CA VAL A 41 -1.11 -6.22 -10.02
C VAL A 41 -1.72 -6.75 -8.71
N PHE A 42 -1.83 -5.92 -7.67
CA PHE A 42 -2.44 -6.36 -6.41
C PHE A 42 -3.92 -6.62 -6.63
N ASN A 43 -4.38 -7.81 -6.23
CA ASN A 43 -5.72 -8.30 -6.52
C ASN A 43 -6.54 -8.69 -5.28
N GLU A 44 -5.98 -8.45 -4.09
CA GLU A 44 -6.55 -8.79 -2.80
C GLU A 44 -7.08 -7.56 -2.05
N SER A 45 -7.66 -7.76 -0.86
CA SER A 45 -8.19 -6.68 -0.03
C SER A 45 -7.14 -5.93 0.78
N ILE A 46 -7.22 -4.61 0.83
CA ILE A 46 -6.28 -3.75 1.57
C ILE A 46 -6.05 -4.28 3.01
N PRO A 47 -4.80 -4.54 3.42
CA PRO A 47 -4.52 -5.20 4.68
C PRO A 47 -4.62 -4.22 5.84
N ARG A 48 -5.18 -4.68 6.96
CA ARG A 48 -5.25 -3.90 8.21
C ARG A 48 -3.88 -3.47 8.75
N SER A 49 -2.80 -4.12 8.31
CA SER A 49 -1.43 -3.76 8.70
C SER A 49 -1.00 -2.37 8.22
N LEU A 50 -1.71 -1.76 7.25
CA LEU A 50 -1.52 -0.36 6.87
C LEU A 50 -2.00 0.61 7.95
N CYS A 51 -2.89 0.19 8.84
CA CYS A 51 -3.46 1.05 9.88
C CYS A 51 -2.46 1.45 10.97
N ARG A 52 -1.24 0.88 10.98
CA ARG A 52 -0.18 1.23 11.93
C ARG A 52 0.60 2.50 11.55
N TYR A 53 0.52 2.95 10.30
CA TYR A 53 1.30 4.10 9.81
C TYR A 53 0.55 5.39 10.06
N THR A 54 0.29 5.72 11.33
CA THR A 54 -0.53 6.88 11.73
C THR A 54 -0.01 8.23 11.22
N TYR A 55 1.28 8.30 10.84
CA TYR A 55 1.93 9.47 10.25
C TYR A 55 1.98 9.48 8.72
N LEU A 56 1.38 8.49 8.04
CA LEU A 56 1.39 8.41 6.57
C LEU A 56 0.63 9.60 5.98
N ALA A 57 1.27 10.41 5.13
CA ALA A 57 0.62 11.58 4.52
C ALA A 57 -0.09 11.28 3.19
N LEU A 58 0.40 10.30 2.42
CA LEU A 58 -0.17 9.90 1.13
C LEU A 58 -0.26 8.37 1.01
N LEU A 59 -1.41 7.87 0.57
CA LEU A 59 -1.58 6.46 0.20
C LEU A 59 -2.17 6.37 -1.21
N ASP A 60 -1.37 5.94 -2.17
CA ASP A 60 -1.82 5.72 -3.55
C ASP A 60 -1.75 4.22 -3.88
N LEU A 61 -2.92 3.59 -3.99
CA LEU A 61 -3.07 2.21 -4.46
C LEU A 61 -3.85 2.15 -5.79
N SER A 62 -3.97 3.27 -6.50
CA SER A 62 -4.71 3.34 -7.77
C SER A 62 -4.07 2.48 -8.86
N ARG A 63 -4.81 2.20 -9.93
CA ARG A 63 -4.41 1.30 -11.02
C ARG A 63 -3.95 -0.08 -10.52
N ASN A 64 -4.72 -0.65 -9.60
CA ASN A 64 -4.53 -2.03 -9.13
C ASN A 64 -5.80 -2.85 -9.41
N ARG A 65 -5.81 -4.12 -9.03
CA ARG A 65 -6.98 -5.02 -9.14
C ARG A 65 -7.58 -5.34 -7.78
N LEU A 66 -7.40 -4.43 -6.81
CA LEU A 66 -7.82 -4.63 -5.42
C LEU A 66 -9.31 -4.98 -5.37
N SER A 67 -9.69 -5.75 -4.35
CA SER A 67 -11.07 -6.20 -4.17
C SER A 67 -11.47 -6.15 -2.70
N GLY A 68 -12.77 -6.25 -2.42
CA GLY A 68 -13.27 -6.28 -1.05
C GLY A 68 -13.46 -4.89 -0.43
N LYS A 69 -13.44 -4.80 0.90
CA LYS A 69 -13.80 -3.57 1.63
C LYS A 69 -12.57 -2.76 2.05
N ILE A 70 -12.71 -1.44 2.02
CA ILE A 70 -11.77 -0.52 2.67
C ILE A 70 -11.78 -0.81 4.18
N PRO A 71 -10.62 -1.12 4.81
CA PRO A 71 -10.55 -1.27 6.25
C PRO A 71 -10.89 0.04 6.96
N LYS A 72 -11.92 0.03 7.81
CA LYS A 72 -12.30 1.20 8.63
C LYS A 72 -11.14 1.75 9.47
N CYS A 73 -10.17 0.92 9.86
CA CYS A 73 -9.02 1.39 10.63
C CYS A 73 -8.11 2.37 9.87
N LEU A 74 -8.28 2.54 8.55
CA LEU A 74 -7.59 3.59 7.80
C LEU A 74 -8.04 5.00 8.22
N GLU A 75 -9.21 5.12 8.85
CA GLU A 75 -9.65 6.36 9.52
C GLU A 75 -8.72 6.78 10.66
N ASN A 76 -7.93 5.85 11.23
CA ASN A 76 -6.97 6.15 12.29
C ASN A 76 -5.65 6.75 11.76
N LEU A 77 -5.49 6.86 10.44
CA LEU A 77 -4.31 7.46 9.81
C LEU A 77 -4.38 8.98 9.88
N LYS A 78 -4.13 9.54 11.07
CA LYS A 78 -4.28 10.97 11.36
C LYS A 78 -3.42 11.89 10.47
N GLY A 79 -2.30 11.39 9.97
CA GLY A 79 -1.43 12.13 9.05
C GLY A 79 -1.93 12.16 7.61
N LEU A 80 -2.93 11.34 7.25
CA LEU A 80 -3.30 11.08 5.86
C LEU A 80 -4.02 12.28 5.25
N GLY A 81 -3.35 12.96 4.32
CA GLY A 81 -3.92 14.07 3.56
C GLY A 81 -4.64 13.62 2.29
N ALA A 82 -4.16 12.54 1.65
CA ALA A 82 -4.75 12.03 0.42
C ALA A 82 -4.69 10.50 0.33
N MET A 83 -5.79 9.91 -0.13
CA MET A 83 -5.90 8.50 -0.47
C MET A 83 -6.43 8.36 -1.90
N LEU A 84 -5.71 7.63 -2.74
CA LEU A 84 -6.10 7.33 -4.12
C LEU A 84 -6.37 5.83 -4.27
N LEU A 85 -7.59 5.50 -4.68
CA LEU A 85 -8.08 4.14 -4.90
C LEU A 85 -8.86 4.10 -6.21
N ASP A 86 -8.78 2.98 -6.92
CA ASP A 86 -9.75 2.68 -7.98
C ASP A 86 -11.09 2.26 -7.37
N LYS A 87 -12.13 2.13 -8.20
CA LYS A 87 -13.35 1.44 -7.77
C LYS A 87 -12.99 0.00 -7.39
N ILE A 88 -13.23 -0.34 -6.13
CA ILE A 88 -12.97 -1.63 -5.48
C ILE A 88 -14.28 -2.31 -5.08
#